data_AF-A8U8Q2-F1
#
_entry.id   AF-A8U8Q2-F1
#
_cell.length_a   1.000
_cell.length_b   1.000
_cell.length_c   1.000
_cell.angle_alpha   90.00
_cell.angle_beta   90.00
_cell.angle_gamma   90.00
#
_symmetry.space_group_name_H-M   'P 1'
#
loop_
_entity.id
_entity.type
_entity.pdbx_description
1 polymer ?
#
loop_
_entity_poly.entity_id
_entity_poly.type
_entity_poly.pdbx_seq_one_letter_code
_entity_poly.pdbx_strand_id
1 'polypeptide(L)'
;MQYLFQGWNTRGNGKYKDLILDTGSEEIGHVEMIATMIAQLLDDAPVDPQENAFESDPAIAAVMGGMDLQHAIVTGLGPTAKDSNGVPCNGSYITASENLLADFHSNINAESQGHLQMAEHLSIKMSQKCWEKNLF
;
A
#
# COMPACT_ATOMS: atom_id res chain seq x y z
N MET A 1 -7.61 6.08 5.18
CA MET A 1 -8.44 7.32 5.18
C MET A 1 -9.77 7.19 5.92
N GLN A 2 -10.41 6.01 5.95
CA GLN A 2 -11.71 5.80 6.59
C GLN A 2 -11.82 6.34 8.02
N TYR A 3 -10.86 6.01 8.88
CA TYR A 3 -10.83 6.45 10.28
C TYR A 3 -10.82 7.97 10.45
N LEU A 4 -10.06 8.71 9.65
CA LEU A 4 -10.01 10.18 9.73
C LEU A 4 -11.36 10.82 9.40
N PHE A 5 -12.02 10.37 8.32
CA PHE A 5 -13.34 10.88 7.95
C PHE A 5 -14.43 10.50 8.96
N GLN A 6 -14.39 9.28 9.52
CA GLN A 6 -15.29 8.88 10.60
C GLN A 6 -15.05 9.71 11.88
N GLY A 7 -13.79 9.93 12.27
CA GLY A 7 -13.42 10.69 13.46
C GLY A 7 -13.80 12.18 13.35
N TRP A 8 -13.60 12.80 12.19
CA TRP A 8 -14.06 14.17 11.93
C TRP A 8 -15.58 14.29 11.89
N ASN A 9 -16.28 13.26 11.37
CA ASN A 9 -17.73 13.28 11.27
C ASN A 9 -18.45 12.84 12.57
N THR A 10 -17.76 12.24 13.53
CA THR A 10 -18.35 11.80 14.80
C THR A 10 -18.77 12.99 15.67
N ARG A 11 -20.08 13.09 15.95
CA ARG A 11 -20.69 14.12 16.81
C ARG A 11 -21.03 13.64 18.24
N GLY A 12 -20.51 12.49 18.66
CA GLY A 12 -20.85 11.81 19.90
C GLY A 12 -19.75 11.76 20.97
N ASN A 13 -19.81 10.72 21.81
CA ASN A 13 -18.91 10.46 22.95
C ASN A 13 -17.42 10.64 22.59
N GLY A 14 -16.74 11.50 23.34
CA GLY A 14 -15.33 11.84 23.13
C GLY A 14 -14.41 10.62 23.11
N LYS A 15 -14.71 9.56 23.87
CA LYS A 15 -13.88 8.35 23.92
C LYS A 15 -13.76 7.63 22.57
N TYR A 16 -14.86 7.51 21.83
CA TYR A 16 -14.83 6.81 20.53
C TYR A 16 -14.24 7.68 19.44
N LYS A 17 -14.47 8.99 19.52
CA LYS A 17 -13.85 9.95 18.61
C LYS A 17 -12.33 9.96 18.75
N ASP A 18 -11.84 9.96 19.99
CA ASP A 18 -10.42 9.92 20.32
C ASP A 18 -9.77 8.64 19.77
N LEU A 19 -10.35 7.47 20.09
CA LEU A 19 -9.88 6.18 19.57
C LEU A 19 -9.78 6.15 18.03
N ILE A 20 -10.83 6.61 17.32
CA ILE A 20 -10.85 6.58 15.86
C ILE A 20 -9.81 7.55 15.27
N LEU A 21 -9.59 8.72 15.89
CA LEU A 21 -8.59 9.68 15.42
C LEU A 21 -7.16 9.24 15.72
N ASP A 22 -6.93 8.58 16.85
CA ASP A 22 -5.64 7.98 17.20
C ASP A 22 -5.26 6.89 16.19
N THR A 23 -6.15 5.92 15.96
CA THR A 23 -5.95 4.88 14.94
C THR A 23 -5.80 5.50 13.55
N GLY A 24 -6.62 6.51 13.21
CA GLY A 24 -6.49 7.21 11.94
C GLY A 24 -5.14 7.90 11.74
N SER A 25 -4.48 8.32 12.82
CA SER A 25 -3.14 8.93 12.78
C SER A 25 -2.05 7.86 12.68
N GLU A 26 -2.19 6.74 13.37
CA GLU A 26 -1.32 5.56 13.24
C GLU A 26 -1.28 5.05 11.79
N GLU A 27 -2.43 4.95 11.13
CA GLU A 27 -2.52 4.49 9.75
C GLU A 27 -1.83 5.42 8.74
N ILE A 28 -1.65 6.71 9.05
CA ILE A 28 -0.81 7.59 8.22
C ILE A 28 0.66 7.21 8.33
N GLY A 29 1.12 6.83 9.53
CA GLY A 29 2.45 6.26 9.72
C GLY A 29 2.64 4.95 8.96
N HIS A 30 1.61 4.09 8.90
CA HIS A 30 1.65 2.89 8.05
C HIS A 30 1.79 3.21 6.56
N VAL A 31 1.08 4.23 6.06
CA VAL A 31 1.23 4.68 4.67
C VAL A 31 2.65 5.17 4.40
N GLU A 32 3.24 5.95 5.31
CA GLU A 32 4.63 6.41 5.20
C GLU A 32 5.62 5.24 5.17
N MET A 33 5.45 4.27 6.08
CA MET A 33 6.31 3.09 6.15
C MET A 33 6.25 2.26 4.87
N ILE A 34 5.05 2.02 4.32
CA ILE A 34 4.88 1.26 3.08
C ILE A 34 5.45 2.04 1.88
N ALA A 35 5.21 3.34 1.79
CA ALA A 35 5.75 4.17 0.71
C ALA A 35 7.29 4.19 0.71
N THR A 36 7.90 4.28 1.91
CA THR A 36 9.35 4.23 2.08
C THR A 36 9.90 2.85 1.70
N MET A 37 9.23 1.77 2.10
CA MET A 37 9.61 0.41 1.70
C MET A 37 9.53 0.22 0.19
N ILE A 38 8.49 0.75 -0.48
CA ILE A 38 8.37 0.69 -1.95
C ILE A 38 9.51 1.46 -2.61
N ALA A 39 9.83 2.67 -2.13
CA ALA A 39 10.95 3.45 -2.67
C ALA A 39 12.27 2.68 -2.57
N GLN A 40 12.58 2.10 -1.39
CA GLN A 40 13.79 1.28 -1.20
C GLN A 40 13.81 0.03 -2.09
N LEU A 41 12.67 -0.63 -2.30
CA LEU A 41 12.58 -1.78 -3.20
C LEU A 41 12.76 -1.41 -4.68
N LEU A 42 12.42 -0.18 -5.06
CA LEU A 42 12.58 0.34 -6.41
C LEU A 42 14.00 0.87 -6.66
N ASP A 43 14.72 1.34 -5.63
CA ASP A 43 16.13 1.73 -5.71
C ASP A 43 17.05 0.54 -6.06
N ASP A 44 16.77 -0.64 -5.50
CA ASP A 44 17.55 -1.89 -5.71
C ASP A 44 17.03 -2.75 -6.89
N ALA A 45 16.12 -2.23 -7.71
CA ALA A 45 15.57 -2.98 -8.84
C ALA A 45 16.68 -3.20 -9.91
N PRO A 46 16.98 -4.45 -10.31
CA PRO A 46 18.11 -4.75 -11.17
C PRO A 46 17.90 -4.15 -12.57
N VAL A 47 18.66 -3.11 -12.86
CA VAL A 47 18.78 -2.51 -14.20
C VAL A 47 19.79 -3.30 -15.07
N ASP A 48 20.54 -4.24 -14.47
CA ASP A 48 21.72 -4.85 -15.12
C ASP A 48 21.45 -5.95 -16.16
N PRO A 49 20.48 -6.90 -16.01
CA PRO A 49 20.10 -7.75 -17.14
C PRO A 49 19.36 -6.96 -18.24
N GLN A 50 19.01 -5.70 -17.96
CA GLN A 50 18.30 -4.81 -18.87
C GLN A 50 19.26 -3.95 -19.70
N GLU A 51 20.57 -3.90 -19.51
CA GLU A 51 21.45 -3.00 -20.30
C GLU A 51 21.30 -3.20 -21.83
N ASN A 52 21.13 -4.45 -22.31
CA ASN A 52 20.89 -4.72 -23.73
C ASN A 52 19.46 -4.36 -24.22
N ALA A 53 18.48 -4.19 -23.32
CA ALA A 53 17.11 -3.77 -23.63
C ALA A 53 16.85 -2.28 -23.35
N PHE A 54 17.59 -1.69 -22.40
CA PHE A 54 17.58 -0.27 -22.01
C PHE A 54 18.13 0.61 -23.13
N GLU A 55 19.04 0.08 -23.95
CA GLU A 55 19.47 0.73 -25.20
C GLU A 55 18.35 0.83 -26.25
N SER A 56 17.25 0.08 -26.10
CA SER A 56 16.13 0.08 -27.07
C SER A 56 14.86 0.78 -26.58
N ASP A 57 14.39 0.50 -25.34
CA ASP A 57 13.25 1.20 -24.73
C ASP A 57 13.13 0.86 -23.22
N PRO A 58 13.20 1.83 -22.30
CA PRO A 58 12.99 1.61 -20.86
C PRO A 58 11.61 1.02 -20.51
N ALA A 59 10.60 1.16 -21.38
CA ALA A 59 9.30 0.50 -21.22
C ALA A 59 9.40 -1.02 -21.40
N ILE A 60 10.23 -1.51 -22.33
CA ILE A 60 10.38 -2.95 -22.59
C ILE A 60 11.12 -3.63 -21.44
N ALA A 61 12.12 -2.95 -20.88
CA ALA A 61 12.86 -3.41 -19.70
C ALA A 61 11.95 -3.60 -18.47
N ALA A 62 11.06 -2.64 -18.20
CA ALA A 62 10.11 -2.72 -17.09
C ALA A 62 9.06 -3.84 -17.26
N VAL A 63 8.56 -4.06 -18.49
CA VAL A 63 7.64 -5.18 -18.79
C VAL A 63 8.33 -6.53 -18.60
N MET A 64 9.57 -6.69 -19.06
CA MET A 64 10.33 -7.94 -18.93
C MET A 64 10.77 -8.22 -17.49
N GLY A 65 10.98 -7.17 -16.67
CA GLY A 65 11.32 -7.28 -15.25
C GLY A 65 10.14 -7.52 -14.31
N GLY A 66 8.90 -7.56 -14.81
CA GLY A 66 7.70 -7.68 -13.99
C GLY A 66 7.43 -6.46 -13.10
N MET A 67 8.05 -5.32 -13.42
CA MET A 67 7.81 -4.05 -12.73
C MET A 67 6.60 -3.34 -13.35
N ASP A 68 5.87 -2.58 -12.54
CA ASP A 68 4.85 -1.67 -13.09
C ASP A 68 5.54 -0.61 -13.95
N LEU A 69 5.17 -0.54 -15.23
CA LEU A 69 5.62 0.46 -16.21
C LEU A 69 5.46 1.89 -15.69
N GLN A 70 4.41 2.14 -14.91
CA GLN A 70 4.13 3.46 -14.36
C GLN A 70 5.15 3.85 -13.28
N HIS A 71 5.71 2.89 -12.53
CA HIS A 71 6.79 3.18 -11.59
C HIS A 71 8.08 3.57 -12.30
N ALA A 72 8.40 2.95 -13.45
CA ALA A 72 9.60 3.30 -14.22
C ALA A 72 9.48 4.63 -14.98
N ILE A 73 8.32 4.91 -15.59
CA ILE A 73 8.15 6.04 -16.52
C ILE A 73 7.51 7.27 -15.85
N VAL A 74 6.46 7.07 -15.03
CA VAL A 74 5.61 8.16 -14.56
C VAL A 74 6.08 8.72 -13.22
N THR A 75 6.61 7.88 -12.33
CA THR A 75 7.02 8.30 -10.99
C THR A 75 8.51 8.25 -10.73
N GLY A 76 9.32 7.92 -11.74
CA GLY A 76 10.78 7.92 -11.64
C GLY A 76 11.28 7.05 -10.49
N LEU A 77 10.75 5.82 -10.37
CA LEU A 77 10.99 4.86 -9.29
C LEU A 77 10.41 5.26 -7.92
N GLY A 78 9.50 6.23 -7.88
CA GLY A 78 8.76 6.61 -6.66
C GLY A 78 7.46 5.82 -6.43
N PRO A 79 6.98 5.74 -5.17
CA PRO A 79 5.73 5.08 -4.83
C PRO A 79 4.51 5.82 -5.41
N THR A 80 3.47 5.07 -5.77
CA THR A 80 2.18 5.63 -6.21
C THR A 80 1.03 5.21 -5.30
N ALA A 81 0.03 6.09 -5.15
CA ALA A 81 -1.23 5.77 -4.46
C ALA A 81 -2.17 4.96 -5.37
N LYS A 82 -1.68 3.80 -5.84
CA LYS A 82 -2.39 2.86 -6.71
C LYS A 82 -2.27 1.45 -6.16
N ASP A 83 -3.22 0.59 -6.49
CA ASP A 83 -3.10 -0.83 -6.20
C ASP A 83 -2.07 -1.52 -7.11
N SER A 84 -1.84 -2.82 -6.92
CA SER A 84 -0.89 -3.60 -7.72
C SER A 84 -1.26 -3.75 -9.19
N ASN A 85 -2.49 -3.40 -9.58
CA ASN A 85 -2.98 -3.42 -10.96
C ASN A 85 -3.03 -2.00 -11.57
N GLY A 86 -2.53 -0.99 -10.86
CA GLY A 86 -2.50 0.40 -11.30
C GLY A 86 -3.82 1.17 -11.12
N VAL A 87 -4.79 0.62 -10.38
CA VAL A 87 -6.05 1.32 -10.08
C VAL A 87 -5.79 2.37 -8.99
N PRO A 88 -6.07 3.66 -9.24
CA PRO A 88 -5.87 4.71 -8.25
C PRO A 88 -6.75 4.54 -7.02
N CYS A 89 -6.17 4.83 -5.84
CA CYS A 89 -6.96 4.97 -4.62
C CYS A 89 -8.05 6.03 -4.83
N ASN A 90 -9.29 5.68 -4.54
CA ASN A 90 -10.44 6.58 -4.68
C ASN A 90 -11.17 6.74 -3.34
N GLY A 91 -11.96 7.82 -3.25
CA GLY A 91 -12.79 8.08 -2.07
C GLY A 91 -13.96 7.10 -1.89
N SER A 92 -14.28 6.28 -2.90
CA SER A 92 -15.37 5.30 -2.81
C SER A 92 -15.04 4.13 -1.89
N TYR A 93 -13.76 3.91 -1.57
CA TYR A 93 -13.33 2.93 -0.57
C TYR A 93 -13.55 3.40 0.88
N ILE A 94 -13.99 4.65 1.08
CA ILE A 94 -14.20 5.23 2.41
C ILE A 94 -15.67 5.06 2.82
N THR A 95 -15.90 4.37 3.94
CA THR A 95 -17.22 4.29 4.57
C THR A 95 -17.25 5.16 5.83
N ALA A 96 -18.09 6.19 5.84
CA ALA A 96 -18.32 7.04 7.02
C ALA A 96 -19.81 7.41 7.10
N SER A 97 -20.58 6.65 7.87
CA SER A 97 -22.04 6.73 7.88
C SER A 97 -22.63 7.51 9.06
N GLU A 98 -21.80 7.98 9.99
CA GLU A 98 -22.18 8.56 11.30
C GLU A 98 -22.80 7.57 12.29
N ASN A 99 -23.16 6.37 11.84
CA ASN A 99 -23.58 5.29 12.71
C ASN A 99 -22.34 4.56 13.23
N LEU A 100 -21.92 4.91 14.44
CA LEU A 100 -20.75 4.33 15.11
C LEU A 100 -20.73 2.79 15.08
N LEU A 101 -21.86 2.13 15.25
CA LEU A 101 -21.90 0.65 15.24
C LEU A 101 -21.64 0.10 13.83
N ALA A 102 -22.25 0.69 12.80
CA ALA A 102 -22.03 0.29 11.42
C ALA A 102 -20.60 0.58 10.98
N ASP A 103 -20.07 1.75 11.35
CA ASP A 103 -18.71 2.18 11.04
C ASP A 103 -17.68 1.26 11.75
N PHE A 104 -17.90 0.85 13.00
CA PHE A 104 -17.02 -0.13 13.67
C PHE A 104 -17.02 -1.51 13.03
N HIS A 105 -18.18 -1.99 12.53
CA HIS A 105 -18.21 -3.25 11.78
C HIS A 105 -17.44 -3.14 10.46
N SER A 106 -17.56 -2.00 9.76
CA SER A 106 -16.77 -1.73 8.56
C SER A 106 -15.27 -1.69 8.88
N ASN A 107 -14.89 -1.09 10.00
CA ASN A 107 -13.51 -0.98 10.47
C ASN A 107 -12.90 -2.35 10.77
N ILE A 108 -13.59 -3.21 11.52
CA ILE A 108 -13.11 -4.58 11.83
C ILE A 108 -12.93 -5.39 10.54
N ASN A 109 -13.86 -5.25 9.59
CA ASN A 109 -13.75 -5.92 8.30
C ASN A 109 -12.54 -5.42 7.51
N ALA A 110 -12.29 -4.10 7.50
CA ALA A 110 -11.12 -3.51 6.83
C ALA A 110 -9.80 -4.04 7.43
N GLU A 111 -9.67 -4.05 8.76
CA GLU A 111 -8.49 -4.60 9.45
C GLU A 111 -8.29 -6.09 9.17
N SER A 112 -9.37 -6.87 9.20
CA SER A 112 -9.29 -8.31 8.93
C SER A 112 -8.81 -8.60 7.52
N GLN A 113 -9.27 -7.82 6.53
CA GLN A 113 -8.80 -7.94 5.15
C GLN A 113 -7.35 -7.48 4.99
N GLY A 114 -6.95 -6.38 5.64
CA GLY A 114 -5.57 -5.91 5.65
C GLY A 114 -4.62 -6.97 6.23
N HIS A 115 -4.98 -7.56 7.36
CA HIS A 115 -4.21 -8.63 7.98
C HIS A 115 -4.08 -9.84 7.05
N LEU A 116 -5.16 -10.28 6.40
CA LEU A 116 -5.12 -11.41 5.47
C LEU A 116 -4.20 -11.14 4.27
N GLN A 117 -4.24 -9.94 3.69
CA GLN A 117 -3.35 -9.57 2.59
C GLN A 117 -1.87 -9.59 3.00
N MET A 118 -1.57 -9.08 4.21
CA MET A 118 -0.22 -9.11 4.76
C MET A 118 0.24 -10.54 5.07
N ALA A 119 -0.60 -11.31 5.75
CA ALA A 119 -0.27 -12.64 6.24
C ALA A 119 -0.19 -13.68 5.13
N GLU A 120 -1.06 -13.64 4.12
CA GLU A 120 -1.06 -14.64 3.06
C GLU A 120 -0.25 -14.18 1.84
N HIS A 121 -0.51 -12.97 1.33
CA HIS A 121 0.08 -12.58 0.06
C HIS A 121 1.52 -12.10 0.20
N LEU A 122 1.80 -11.26 1.19
CA LEU A 122 3.13 -10.72 1.43
C LEU A 122 4.05 -11.75 2.08
N SER A 123 3.61 -12.51 3.09
CA SER A 123 4.49 -13.50 3.73
C SER A 123 5.00 -14.58 2.76
N ILE A 124 4.16 -15.05 1.83
CA ILE A 124 4.54 -16.07 0.84
C ILE A 124 5.54 -15.49 -0.16
N LYS A 125 5.29 -14.29 -0.68
CA LYS A 125 6.19 -13.63 -1.63
C LYS A 125 7.52 -13.22 -1.00
N MET A 126 7.50 -12.72 0.25
CA MET A 126 8.72 -12.35 0.97
C MET A 126 9.53 -13.59 1.36
N SER A 127 8.85 -14.69 1.75
CA SER A 127 9.49 -15.98 2.06
C SER A 127 10.25 -16.51 0.84
N GLN A 128 9.62 -16.51 -0.35
CA GLN A 128 10.31 -16.90 -1.59
C GLN A 128 11.54 -16.04 -1.87
N LYS A 129 11.43 -14.71 -1.74
CA LYS A 129 12.56 -13.79 -1.98
C LYS A 129 13.69 -13.93 -0.95
N CYS A 130 13.36 -14.23 0.31
CA CYS A 130 14.35 -14.51 1.36
C CYS A 130 15.04 -15.87 1.17
N TRP A 131 14.30 -16.88 0.70
CA TRP A 131 14.86 -18.19 0.33
C TRP A 131 15.80 -18.09 -0.88
N GLU A 132 15.48 -17.27 -1.88
CA GLU A 132 16.34 -17.05 -3.06
C GLU A 132 17.62 -16.25 -2.75
N LYS A 133 17.64 -15.44 -1.68
CA LYS A 133 18.77 -14.59 -1.29
C LYS A 133 19.73 -15.20 -0.23
N ASN A 134 19.59 -16.48 0.15
CA ASN A 134 20.48 -17.16 1.11
C ASN A 134 20.80 -16.31 2.37
N LEU A 135 19.75 -15.83 3.04
CA LEU A 135 19.89 -15.18 4.35
C LEU A 135 19.87 -16.18 5.53
N PHE A 136 20.26 -17.44 5.29
CA PHE A 136 20.70 -18.42 6.29
C PHE A 136 21.92 -19.17 5.79
#